data_AF-A0A6A6SNG6-F1
#
_entry.id   AF-A0A6A6SNG6-F1
#
_cell.length_a   1.000
_cell.length_b   1.000
_cell.length_c   1.000
_cell.angle_alpha   90.00
_cell.angle_beta   90.00
_cell.angle_gamma   90.00
#
_symmetry.space_group_name_H-M   'P 1'
#
loop_
_entity.id
_entity.type
_entity.pdbx_description
1 polymer ?
#
loop_
_entity_poly.entity_id
_entity_poly.type
_entity_poly.pdbx_seq_one_letter_code
_entity_poly.pdbx_strand_id
1 'polypeptide(L)'
;MLHKLFTLATALSVATAAPTLKSRGEGNAFSLITTVTNAPSAVDVLNTGIWALRHNPDGYATLVPRVSGAVFYQYLNTTANSGAVAIGSSGVVITPGGTATVPSDNKVSLVEDQGTYSVVIHENANGIPVLEYAEGKFQACTAKTLNAAGPNTSPSDIVIGYVQEGQRGFADCVFVEFISGCSGGGQGSDGIGALGKPIVVGCQPN
;
A
#
# COMPACT_ATOMS: atom_id res chain seq x y z
N MET A 1 -38.06 45.77 -24.48
CA MET A 1 -37.53 44.58 -25.18
C MET A 1 -36.16 44.26 -24.59
N LEU A 2 -36.06 43.26 -23.73
CA LEU A 2 -34.85 42.91 -22.99
C LEU A 2 -34.35 41.54 -23.50
N HIS A 3 -33.29 41.52 -24.31
CA HIS A 3 -32.70 40.28 -24.83
C HIS A 3 -31.74 39.71 -23.77
N LYS A 4 -32.12 38.57 -23.16
CA LYS A 4 -31.24 37.80 -22.29
C LYS A 4 -30.28 36.98 -23.15
N LEU A 5 -28.99 37.32 -23.15
CA LEU A 5 -27.93 36.43 -23.66
C LEU A 5 -27.78 35.26 -22.71
N PHE A 6 -27.99 34.05 -23.22
CA PHE A 6 -27.77 32.79 -22.53
C PHE A 6 -26.41 32.24 -22.99
N THR A 7 -25.37 32.39 -22.18
CA THR A 7 -24.03 31.89 -22.49
C THR A 7 -23.99 30.40 -22.14
N LEU A 8 -24.02 29.55 -23.16
CA LEU A 8 -23.86 28.09 -23.03
C LEU A 8 -22.38 27.78 -22.80
N ALA A 9 -21.99 27.42 -21.58
CA ALA A 9 -20.65 26.94 -21.28
C ALA A 9 -20.55 25.45 -21.69
N THR A 10 -19.86 25.16 -22.78
CA THR A 10 -19.50 23.80 -23.20
C THR A 10 -18.41 23.26 -22.29
N ALA A 11 -18.77 22.33 -21.41
CA ALA A 11 -17.81 21.57 -20.61
C ALA A 11 -17.08 20.57 -21.53
N LEU A 12 -15.83 20.88 -21.88
CA LEU A 12 -14.91 19.93 -22.51
C LEU A 12 -14.50 18.89 -21.47
N SER A 13 -15.07 17.69 -21.56
CA SER A 13 -14.64 16.53 -20.78
C SER A 13 -13.33 16.02 -21.39
N VAL A 14 -12.20 16.29 -20.74
CA VAL A 14 -10.93 15.64 -21.07
C VAL A 14 -11.04 14.19 -20.62
N ALA A 15 -11.17 13.26 -21.57
CA ALA A 15 -11.13 11.84 -21.27
C ALA A 15 -9.67 11.46 -20.94
N THR A 16 -9.37 11.30 -19.65
CA THR A 16 -8.13 10.67 -19.21
C THR A 16 -8.23 9.17 -19.53
N ALA A 17 -7.41 8.69 -20.46
CA ALA A 17 -7.34 7.26 -20.76
C ALA A 17 -6.86 6.54 -19.50
N ALA A 18 -7.70 5.65 -18.96
CA ALA A 18 -7.31 4.80 -17.83
C ALA A 18 -6.09 3.95 -18.24
N PRO A 19 -5.14 3.71 -17.32
CA PRO A 19 -3.96 2.91 -17.61
C PRO A 19 -4.34 1.49 -18.04
N THR A 20 -3.69 0.98 -19.08
CA THR A 20 -3.94 -0.38 -19.57
C THR A 20 -3.18 -1.39 -18.72
N LEU A 21 -3.89 -2.28 -18.02
CA LEU A 21 -3.29 -3.36 -17.26
C LEU A 21 -2.95 -4.55 -18.17
N LYS A 22 -1.79 -5.18 -17.96
CA LYS A 22 -1.34 -6.39 -18.66
C LYS A 22 -1.26 -7.57 -17.70
N SER A 23 -1.63 -8.76 -18.20
CA SER A 23 -1.43 -10.03 -17.50
C SER A 23 0.06 -10.27 -17.26
N ARG A 24 0.40 -10.79 -16.08
CA ARG A 24 1.77 -11.06 -15.65
C ARG A 24 1.86 -12.46 -15.05
N GLY A 25 2.93 -13.16 -15.43
CA GLY A 25 3.22 -14.51 -14.98
C GLY A 25 3.69 -14.59 -13.53
N GLU A 26 3.77 -15.81 -13.03
CA GLU A 26 4.33 -16.16 -11.72
C GLU A 26 5.75 -15.57 -11.56
N GLY A 27 6.06 -15.06 -10.36
CA GLY A 27 7.33 -14.38 -10.06
C GLY A 27 7.35 -12.86 -10.27
N ASN A 28 6.35 -12.30 -10.97
CA ASN A 28 6.18 -10.84 -11.06
C ASN A 28 5.09 -10.30 -10.13
N ALA A 29 4.30 -11.19 -9.54
CA ALA A 29 3.12 -10.88 -8.76
C ALA A 29 3.23 -11.53 -7.38
N PHE A 30 2.95 -10.77 -6.34
CA PHE A 30 3.00 -11.25 -4.95
C PHE A 30 1.88 -10.65 -4.12
N SER A 31 1.53 -11.30 -3.02
CA SER A 31 0.70 -10.68 -1.97
C SER A 31 1.62 -10.22 -0.85
N LEU A 32 1.34 -9.05 -0.28
CA LEU A 32 1.99 -8.62 0.95
C LEU A 32 1.25 -9.26 2.12
N ILE A 33 1.87 -10.22 2.77
CA ILE A 33 1.28 -10.99 3.87
C ILE A 33 2.03 -10.76 5.16
N THR A 34 1.35 -10.90 6.29
CA THR A 34 1.96 -10.83 7.62
C THR A 34 1.31 -11.82 8.57
N THR A 35 2.10 -12.26 9.55
CA THR A 35 1.64 -13.04 10.70
C THR A 35 2.07 -12.33 11.95
N VAL A 36 1.16 -12.19 12.90
CA VAL A 36 1.42 -11.49 14.16
C VAL A 36 1.24 -12.46 15.31
N THR A 37 2.11 -12.37 16.30
CA THR A 37 1.93 -13.01 17.60
C THR A 37 1.94 -11.93 18.66
N ASN A 38 1.12 -12.09 19.71
CA ASN A 38 1.02 -11.16 20.84
C ASN A 38 0.56 -9.74 20.45
N ALA A 39 -0.38 -9.62 19.51
CA ALA A 39 -1.04 -8.34 19.23
C ALA A 39 -1.81 -7.82 20.47
N PRO A 40 -1.82 -6.50 20.74
CA PRO A 40 -2.57 -5.90 21.84
C PRO A 40 -4.08 -6.03 21.61
N SER A 41 -4.87 -5.84 22.66
CA SER A 41 -6.34 -6.04 22.64
C SER A 41 -7.06 -5.27 21.54
N ALA A 42 -6.57 -4.09 21.15
CA ALA A 42 -7.17 -3.30 20.08
C ALA A 42 -7.09 -3.96 18.69
N VAL A 43 -6.10 -4.82 18.46
CA VAL A 43 -5.87 -5.51 17.17
C VAL A 43 -5.62 -7.01 17.38
N ASP A 44 -6.21 -7.59 18.43
CA ASP A 44 -5.98 -8.98 18.86
C ASP A 44 -6.42 -10.02 17.83
N VAL A 45 -7.37 -9.66 16.96
CA VAL A 45 -7.80 -10.44 15.80
C VAL A 45 -6.61 -10.86 14.93
N LEU A 46 -5.54 -10.07 14.89
CA LEU A 46 -4.33 -10.36 14.12
C LEU A 46 -3.58 -11.61 14.62
N ASN A 47 -3.82 -12.05 15.86
CA ASN A 47 -3.22 -13.28 16.41
C ASN A 47 -3.76 -14.57 15.75
N THR A 48 -4.78 -14.49 14.88
CA THR A 48 -5.56 -15.65 14.44
C THR A 48 -5.31 -16.13 13.00
N GLY A 49 -4.13 -15.86 12.42
CA GLY A 49 -3.76 -16.43 11.13
C GLY A 49 -2.83 -15.56 10.29
N ILE A 50 -2.92 -15.75 8.98
CA ILE A 50 -2.16 -14.97 7.99
C ILE A 50 -3.07 -13.87 7.44
N TRP A 51 -2.58 -12.65 7.49
CA TRP A 51 -3.24 -11.45 7.01
C TRP A 51 -2.57 -10.97 5.74
N ALA A 52 -3.34 -10.35 4.84
CA ALA A 52 -2.83 -9.77 3.61
C ALA A 52 -3.22 -8.31 3.49
N LEU A 53 -2.37 -7.54 2.85
CA LEU A 53 -2.62 -6.14 2.53
C LEU A 53 -3.64 -6.03 1.39
N ARG A 54 -4.57 -5.09 1.52
CA ARG A 54 -5.57 -4.76 0.51
C ARG A 54 -5.75 -3.25 0.38
N HIS A 55 -6.12 -2.81 -0.81
CA HIS A 55 -6.65 -1.48 -1.06
C HIS A 55 -8.10 -1.36 -0.53
N ASN A 56 -8.34 -0.41 0.38
CA ASN A 56 -9.71 0.02 0.71
C ASN A 56 -10.15 1.12 -0.28
N PRO A 57 -11.44 1.17 -0.70
CA PRO A 57 -11.97 2.26 -1.53
C PRO A 57 -11.69 3.70 -1.05
N ASP A 58 -11.42 3.92 0.23
CA ASP A 58 -11.04 5.22 0.80
C ASP A 58 -9.54 5.54 0.62
N GLY A 59 -8.79 4.70 -0.09
CA GLY A 59 -7.37 4.91 -0.43
C GLY A 59 -6.37 4.40 0.61
N TYR A 60 -6.81 3.71 1.66
CA TYR A 60 -5.94 3.20 2.71
C TYR A 60 -5.48 1.78 2.44
N ALA A 61 -4.27 1.47 2.92
CA ALA A 61 -3.79 0.10 3.02
C ALA A 61 -4.39 -0.55 4.29
N THR A 62 -5.14 -1.64 4.09
CA THR A 62 -5.86 -2.36 5.15
C THR A 62 -5.46 -3.82 5.22
N LEU A 63 -5.52 -4.43 6.40
CA LEU A 63 -5.35 -5.87 6.56
C LEU A 63 -6.69 -6.60 6.45
N VAL A 64 -6.67 -7.69 5.70
CA VAL A 64 -7.79 -8.62 5.53
C VAL A 64 -7.29 -10.06 5.65
N PRO A 65 -8.18 -11.04 5.86
CA PRO A 65 -7.79 -12.45 5.77
C PRO A 65 -7.07 -12.73 4.44
N ARG A 66 -6.01 -13.54 4.46
CA ARG A 66 -5.11 -13.76 3.31
C ARG A 66 -5.83 -14.01 1.98
N VAL A 67 -6.93 -14.76 1.99
CA VAL A 67 -7.72 -15.11 0.78
C VAL A 67 -8.33 -13.90 0.08
N SER A 68 -8.37 -12.73 0.72
CA SER A 68 -8.91 -11.48 0.19
C SER A 68 -7.82 -10.43 -0.09
N GLY A 69 -6.54 -10.81 -0.01
CA GLY A 69 -5.40 -9.93 -0.23
C GLY A 69 -5.32 -9.42 -1.67
N ALA A 70 -4.67 -8.27 -1.84
CA ALA A 70 -4.36 -7.75 -3.16
C ALA A 70 -3.11 -8.40 -3.76
N VAL A 71 -2.99 -8.25 -5.08
CA VAL A 71 -1.80 -8.63 -5.84
C VAL A 71 -0.98 -7.38 -6.12
N PHE A 72 0.28 -7.42 -5.70
CA PHE A 72 1.27 -6.36 -5.80
C PHE A 72 2.34 -6.71 -6.82
N TYR A 73 3.01 -5.65 -7.26
CA TYR A 73 4.10 -5.66 -8.22
C TYR A 73 5.18 -4.70 -7.75
N GLN A 74 6.44 -5.03 -8.00
CA GLN A 74 7.53 -4.08 -7.88
C GLN A 74 7.83 -3.47 -9.24
N TYR A 75 7.98 -2.16 -9.25
CA TYR A 75 8.39 -1.37 -10.39
C TYR A 75 9.72 -0.71 -10.09
N LEU A 76 10.51 -0.48 -11.14
CA LEU A 76 11.75 0.26 -11.15
C LEU A 76 11.56 1.50 -12.03
N ASN A 77 11.65 2.67 -11.41
CA ASN A 77 11.73 3.92 -12.14
C ASN A 77 13.17 4.12 -12.62
N THR A 78 13.36 4.06 -13.94
CA THR A 78 14.70 4.16 -14.55
C THR A 78 15.32 5.54 -14.43
N THR A 79 14.52 6.59 -14.22
CA THR A 79 15.00 7.97 -14.06
C THR A 79 15.45 8.23 -12.63
N ALA A 80 14.70 7.75 -11.64
CA ALA A 80 15.04 7.89 -10.22
C ALA A 80 15.99 6.81 -9.71
N ASN A 81 16.25 5.76 -10.50
CA ASN A 81 16.97 4.55 -10.10
C ASN A 81 16.49 3.99 -8.75
N SER A 82 15.17 3.98 -8.57
CA SER A 82 14.51 3.60 -7.33
C SER A 82 13.24 2.81 -7.61
N GLY A 83 12.91 1.90 -6.70
CA GLY A 83 11.75 1.04 -6.81
C GLY A 83 10.50 1.61 -6.15
N ALA A 84 9.34 1.14 -6.60
CA ALA A 84 8.05 1.38 -5.97
C ALA A 84 7.21 0.09 -6.00
N VAL A 85 6.44 -0.15 -4.96
CA VAL A 85 5.48 -1.26 -4.88
C VAL A 85 4.07 -0.75 -5.13
N ALA A 86 3.28 -1.44 -5.95
CA ALA A 86 1.94 -1.01 -6.32
C ALA A 86 0.99 -2.18 -6.63
N ILE A 87 -0.32 -1.91 -6.56
CA ILE A 87 -1.41 -2.76 -7.07
C ILE A 87 -1.89 -2.14 -8.38
N GLY A 88 -1.71 -2.83 -9.52
CA GLY A 88 -2.04 -2.21 -10.82
C GLY A 88 -1.24 -0.92 -11.02
N SER A 89 -1.92 0.22 -11.05
CA SER A 89 -1.36 1.59 -11.09
C SER A 89 -1.39 2.33 -9.74
N SER A 90 -1.96 1.75 -8.68
CA SER A 90 -2.04 2.38 -7.35
C SER A 90 -0.82 2.02 -6.51
N GLY A 91 0.12 2.95 -6.36
CA GLY A 91 1.35 2.72 -5.60
C GLY A 91 1.19 2.94 -4.12
N VAL A 92 2.04 2.24 -3.36
CA VAL A 92 2.17 2.40 -1.93
C VAL A 92 2.78 3.76 -1.66
N VAL A 93 2.00 4.64 -1.04
CA VAL A 93 2.42 5.97 -0.60
C VAL A 93 2.59 5.96 0.90
N ILE A 94 3.83 6.17 1.31
CA ILE A 94 4.23 6.40 2.69
C ILE A 94 4.58 7.88 2.81
N THR A 95 3.85 8.57 3.68
CA THR A 95 4.16 9.95 4.08
C THR A 95 4.70 9.88 5.50
N PRO A 96 6.02 9.91 5.71
CA PRO A 96 6.56 9.97 7.06
C PRO A 96 6.13 11.27 7.76
N GLY A 97 5.94 11.21 9.06
CA GLY A 97 5.56 12.37 9.87
C GLY A 97 6.12 12.25 11.28
N GLY A 98 5.79 13.23 12.13
CA GLY A 98 6.23 13.25 13.53
C GLY A 98 7.64 13.83 13.69
N THR A 99 8.25 13.55 14.84
CA THR A 99 9.64 13.91 15.17
C THR A 99 10.40 12.65 15.56
N ALA A 100 11.71 12.73 15.81
CA ALA A 100 12.54 11.57 16.14
C ALA A 100 12.00 10.65 17.26
N THR A 101 11.11 11.14 18.14
CA THR A 101 10.56 10.32 19.24
C THR A 101 9.04 10.31 19.35
N VAL A 102 8.34 11.09 18.52
CA VAL A 102 6.89 11.25 18.57
C VAL A 102 6.27 10.52 17.37
N PRO A 103 5.42 9.51 17.59
CA PRO A 103 4.75 8.82 16.50
C PRO A 103 3.86 9.79 15.71
N SER A 104 3.68 9.49 14.43
CA SER A 104 2.69 10.12 13.58
C SER A 104 1.57 9.13 13.29
N ASP A 105 0.34 9.65 13.23
CA ASP A 105 -0.86 8.94 12.79
C ASP A 105 -0.92 8.80 11.25
N ASN A 106 0.18 9.10 10.55
CA ASN A 106 0.26 8.91 9.12
C ASN A 106 0.08 7.43 8.76
N LYS A 107 -0.87 7.21 7.87
CA LYS A 107 -1.29 5.92 7.36
C LYS A 107 -0.72 5.69 5.96
N VAL A 108 -0.37 4.45 5.68
CA VAL A 108 0.05 4.01 4.36
C VAL A 108 -1.17 4.02 3.46
N SER A 109 -1.03 4.71 2.32
CA SER A 109 -2.09 4.88 1.34
C SER A 109 -1.74 4.15 0.05
N LEU A 110 -2.75 3.83 -0.73
CA LEU A 110 -2.62 3.26 -2.07
C LEU A 110 -3.25 4.26 -3.03
N VAL A 111 -2.43 4.92 -3.82
CA VAL A 111 -2.83 6.10 -4.60
C VAL A 111 -2.55 5.86 -6.06
N GLU A 112 -3.56 6.07 -6.90
CA GLU A 112 -3.43 5.94 -8.35
C GLU A 112 -2.35 6.87 -8.90
N ASP A 113 -1.51 6.30 -9.77
CA ASP A 113 -0.41 6.98 -10.48
C ASP A 113 0.63 7.66 -9.57
N GLN A 114 0.65 7.31 -8.29
CA GLN A 114 1.62 7.77 -7.30
C GLN A 114 2.23 6.58 -6.56
N GLY A 115 3.46 6.74 -6.07
CA GLY A 115 4.12 5.76 -5.23
C GLY A 115 5.34 6.38 -4.56
N THR A 116 5.58 6.00 -3.31
CA THR A 116 6.79 6.43 -2.61
C THR A 116 7.98 5.65 -3.17
N TYR A 117 8.96 6.38 -3.69
CA TYR A 117 10.22 5.80 -4.13
C TYR A 117 10.97 5.17 -2.96
N SER A 118 11.65 4.07 -3.24
CA SER A 118 12.40 3.23 -2.30
C SER A 118 11.52 2.41 -1.36
N VAL A 119 10.21 2.33 -1.62
CA VAL A 119 9.37 1.25 -1.08
C VAL A 119 9.60 0.03 -1.97
N VAL A 120 10.31 -0.96 -1.45
CA VAL A 120 10.81 -2.10 -2.23
C VAL A 120 10.65 -3.42 -1.49
N ILE A 121 10.61 -4.51 -2.24
CA ILE A 121 10.87 -5.85 -1.71
C ILE A 121 12.38 -6.06 -1.68
N HIS A 122 12.89 -6.43 -0.52
CA HIS A 122 14.30 -6.71 -0.28
C HIS A 122 14.44 -7.98 0.57
N GLU A 123 15.55 -8.70 0.45
CA GLU A 123 15.80 -9.87 1.27
C GLU A 123 16.31 -9.44 2.66
N ASN A 124 15.59 -9.83 3.72
CA ASN A 124 16.08 -9.64 5.08
C ASN A 124 17.27 -10.57 5.38
N ALA A 125 17.81 -10.49 6.59
CA ALA A 125 18.97 -11.29 7.02
C ALA A 125 18.79 -12.82 6.90
N ASN A 126 17.55 -13.31 6.77
CA ASN A 126 17.23 -14.73 6.59
C ASN A 126 16.95 -15.11 5.13
N GLY A 127 17.16 -14.20 4.17
CA GLY A 127 16.83 -14.41 2.75
C GLY A 127 15.32 -14.37 2.48
N ILE A 128 14.52 -13.79 3.38
CA ILE A 128 13.07 -13.68 3.19
C ILE A 128 12.77 -12.33 2.51
N PRO A 129 12.06 -12.33 1.36
CA PRO A 129 11.69 -11.10 0.67
C PRO A 129 10.61 -10.35 1.45
N VAL A 130 10.97 -9.19 2.00
CA VAL A 130 10.12 -8.35 2.84
C VAL A 130 9.96 -6.95 2.25
N LEU A 131 8.84 -6.30 2.55
CA LEU A 131 8.62 -4.90 2.20
C LEU A 131 9.43 -4.00 3.13
N GLU A 132 10.28 -3.17 2.54
CA GLU A 132 11.11 -2.22 3.28
C GLU A 132 10.94 -0.81 2.72
N TYR A 133 11.13 0.15 3.62
CA TYR A 133 11.24 1.56 3.29
C TYR A 133 12.08 2.24 4.36
N ALA A 134 13.08 3.03 3.95
CA ALA A 134 13.83 3.99 4.77
C ALA A 134 14.11 3.58 6.23
N GLU A 135 14.52 2.32 6.46
CA GLU A 135 14.89 1.73 7.76
C GLU A 135 13.80 1.79 8.85
N GLY A 136 12.58 2.19 8.50
CA GLY A 136 11.46 2.24 9.43
C GLY A 136 10.70 0.91 9.53
N LYS A 137 9.56 0.98 10.19
CA LYS A 137 8.73 -0.20 10.51
C LYS A 137 7.29 0.08 10.16
N PHE A 138 6.61 -0.93 9.64
CA PHE A 138 5.15 -0.90 9.49
C PHE A 138 4.50 -1.30 10.82
N GLN A 139 3.38 -0.66 11.13
CA GLN A 139 2.53 -1.04 12.26
C GLN A 139 1.09 -1.21 11.79
N ALA A 140 0.41 -2.21 12.33
CA ALA A 140 -1.01 -2.43 12.14
C ALA A 140 -1.77 -1.86 13.33
N CYS A 141 -2.76 -1.03 13.04
CA CYS A 141 -3.53 -0.27 14.01
C CYS A 141 -5.01 -0.32 13.65
N THR A 142 -5.91 -0.05 14.60
CA THR A 142 -7.29 0.26 14.23
C THR A 142 -7.37 1.57 13.45
N ALA A 143 -8.34 1.70 12.56
CA ALA A 143 -8.59 2.91 11.78
C ALA A 143 -8.77 4.12 12.69
N LYS A 144 -9.44 3.93 13.83
CA LYS A 144 -9.58 4.96 14.88
C LYS A 144 -8.23 5.46 15.40
N THR A 145 -7.27 4.56 15.65
CA THR A 145 -5.95 4.93 16.20
C THR A 145 -5.13 5.81 15.25
N LEU A 146 -5.23 5.57 13.92
CA LEU A 146 -4.52 6.35 12.90
C LEU A 146 -5.38 7.44 12.24
N ASN A 147 -6.51 7.80 12.85
CA ASN A 147 -7.46 8.77 12.28
C ASN A 147 -7.76 8.49 10.79
N ALA A 148 -7.94 7.21 10.45
CA ALA A 148 -8.40 6.77 9.15
C ALA A 148 -9.93 6.77 9.17
N ALA A 149 -10.53 7.61 8.34
CA ALA A 149 -11.97 7.78 8.30
C ALA A 149 -12.44 7.98 6.86
N GLY A 150 -13.55 7.34 6.53
CA GLY A 150 -14.16 7.43 5.21
C GLY A 150 -15.44 6.62 5.16
N PRO A 151 -16.25 6.77 4.10
CA PRO A 151 -17.52 6.05 3.95
C PRO A 151 -17.36 4.53 3.89
N ASN A 152 -16.17 4.02 3.59
CA ASN A 152 -15.87 2.59 3.46
C ASN A 152 -14.89 2.09 4.53
N THR A 153 -14.61 2.90 5.56
CA THR A 153 -13.65 2.58 6.64
C THR A 153 -14.38 2.56 7.97
N SER A 154 -14.48 1.37 8.57
CA SER A 154 -14.97 1.21 9.94
C SER A 154 -13.88 1.62 10.93
N PRO A 155 -14.21 2.22 12.09
CA PRO A 155 -13.24 2.49 13.16
C PRO A 155 -12.44 1.27 13.63
N SER A 156 -13.00 0.06 13.44
CA SER A 156 -12.38 -1.23 13.78
C SER A 156 -11.53 -1.84 12.67
N ASP A 157 -11.53 -1.26 11.47
CA ASP A 157 -10.71 -1.79 10.38
C ASP A 157 -9.23 -1.69 10.74
N ILE A 158 -8.45 -2.69 10.34
CA ILE A 158 -7.02 -2.69 10.60
C ILE A 158 -6.32 -1.99 9.44
N VAL A 159 -5.74 -0.83 9.72
CA VAL A 159 -5.00 0.02 8.77
C VAL A 159 -3.51 -0.03 9.06
N ILE A 160 -2.70 0.25 8.05
CA ILE A 160 -1.25 0.27 8.18
C ILE A 160 -0.75 1.69 8.41
N GLY A 161 0.07 1.86 9.44
CA GLY A 161 0.89 3.04 9.68
C GLY A 161 2.37 2.73 9.39
N TYR A 162 3.16 3.80 9.29
CA TYR A 162 4.61 3.71 9.16
C TYR A 162 5.29 4.50 10.28
N VAL A 163 6.27 3.87 10.91
CA VAL A 163 7.06 4.41 12.01
C VAL A 163 8.48 4.58 11.50
N GLN A 164 8.99 5.81 11.49
CA GLN A 164 10.37 6.05 11.10
C GLN A 164 11.35 5.38 12.08
N GLU A 165 12.58 5.16 11.63
CA GLU A 165 13.65 4.72 12.52
C GLU A 165 13.75 5.66 13.75
N GLY A 166 13.88 5.08 14.94
CA GLY A 166 13.95 5.80 16.22
C GLY A 166 12.59 6.25 16.80
N GLN A 167 11.52 6.29 16.01
CA GLN A 167 10.19 6.60 16.54
C GLN A 167 9.61 5.43 17.35
N ARG A 168 8.79 5.77 18.35
CA ARG A 168 7.99 4.80 19.09
C ARG A 168 6.75 4.42 18.28
N GLY A 169 6.31 3.17 18.36
CA GLY A 169 4.99 2.77 17.87
C GLY A 169 3.87 3.25 18.80
N PHE A 170 2.63 3.22 18.31
CA PHE A 170 1.47 3.43 19.18
C PHE A 170 1.21 2.20 20.06
N ALA A 171 0.76 2.41 21.30
CA ALA A 171 0.54 1.34 22.27
C ALA A 171 -0.56 0.35 21.85
N ASP A 172 -1.57 0.83 21.12
CA ASP A 172 -2.71 0.04 20.64
C ASP A 172 -2.46 -0.58 19.25
N CYS A 173 -1.20 -0.60 18.82
CA CYS A 173 -0.78 -1.14 17.53
C CYS A 173 0.27 -2.23 17.71
N VAL A 174 0.51 -2.98 16.64
CA VAL A 174 1.54 -4.01 16.59
C VAL A 174 2.43 -3.80 15.39
N PHE A 175 3.74 -3.95 15.57
CA PHE A 175 4.67 -3.94 14.44
C PHE A 175 4.45 -5.17 13.57
N VAL A 176 4.45 -4.95 12.26
CA VAL A 176 4.24 -6.01 11.26
C VAL A 176 5.38 -6.01 10.27
N GLU A 177 5.86 -7.20 9.92
CA GLU A 177 6.73 -7.41 8.77
C GLU A 177 5.88 -7.97 7.65
N PHE A 178 5.94 -7.33 6.47
CA PHE A 178 5.24 -7.80 5.28
C PHE A 178 6.18 -8.64 4.44
N ILE A 179 5.81 -9.90 4.24
CA ILE A 179 6.52 -10.84 3.37
C ILE A 179 5.85 -10.84 2.00
N SER A 180 6.66 -10.93 0.95
CA SER A 180 6.19 -11.22 -0.41
C SER A 180 5.76 -12.69 -0.49
N GLY A 181 4.46 -12.97 -0.44
CA GLY A 181 3.89 -14.31 -0.59
C GLY A 181 3.47 -14.60 -2.03
N CYS A 182 3.76 -15.80 -2.54
CA CYS A 182 3.42 -16.14 -3.93
C CYS A 182 1.90 -16.16 -4.19
N SER A 183 1.47 -15.57 -5.31
CA SER A 183 0.04 -15.31 -5.63
C SER A 183 -0.49 -15.94 -6.93
N GLY A 184 0.34 -16.70 -7.68
CA GLY A 184 -0.08 -17.41 -8.90
C GLY A 184 -0.25 -16.53 -10.15
N GLY A 185 0.01 -15.21 -10.07
CA GLY A 185 -0.07 -14.26 -11.18
C GLY A 185 -1.13 -13.17 -10.99
N GLY A 186 -1.21 -12.21 -11.91
CA GLY A 186 -2.25 -11.16 -11.87
C GLY A 186 -2.12 -10.12 -12.99
N GLN A 187 -2.83 -9.00 -12.87
CA GLN A 187 -2.75 -7.88 -13.81
C GLN A 187 -2.06 -6.67 -13.18
N GLY A 188 -1.00 -6.17 -13.84
CA GLY A 188 -0.27 -4.96 -13.43
C GLY A 188 -0.22 -3.92 -14.54
N SER A 189 0.06 -2.65 -14.23
CA SER A 189 0.22 -1.58 -15.23
C SER A 189 1.27 -1.96 -16.29
N ASP A 190 1.16 -1.52 -17.53
CA ASP A 190 2.18 -1.82 -18.54
C ASP A 190 3.54 -1.12 -18.31
N GLY A 191 3.64 -0.31 -17.26
CA GLY A 191 4.86 0.35 -16.83
C GLY A 191 5.16 1.65 -17.58
N ILE A 192 4.14 2.23 -18.22
CA ILE A 192 4.21 3.54 -18.86
C ILE A 192 3.65 4.57 -17.86
N GLY A 193 4.52 5.26 -17.12
CA GLY A 193 4.09 6.27 -16.13
C GLY A 193 5.06 6.47 -14.97
N ALA A 194 4.58 7.14 -13.91
CA ALA A 194 5.39 7.54 -12.75
C ALA A 194 6.02 6.36 -11.99
N LEU A 195 5.37 5.19 -11.98
CA LEU A 195 5.86 4.00 -11.28
C LEU A 195 7.06 3.33 -11.97
N GLY A 196 7.24 3.53 -13.29
CA GLY A 196 8.32 2.92 -14.05
C GLY A 196 8.01 1.50 -14.55
N LYS A 197 9.07 0.72 -14.84
CA LYS A 197 8.95 -0.61 -15.46
C LYS A 197 8.86 -1.71 -14.40
N PRO A 198 8.03 -2.73 -14.58
CA PRO A 198 7.98 -3.82 -13.63
C PRO A 198 9.26 -4.66 -13.60
N ILE A 199 9.57 -5.20 -12.43
CA ILE A 199 10.69 -6.12 -12.21
C ILE A 199 10.24 -7.36 -11.45
N VAL A 200 11.00 -8.44 -11.62
CA VAL A 200 10.82 -9.70 -10.90
C VAL A 200 11.34 -9.54 -9.47
N VAL A 201 10.59 -10.07 -8.51
CA VAL A 201 11.02 -10.14 -7.10
C VAL A 201 10.76 -11.53 -6.55
N GLY A 202 11.55 -11.93 -5.55
CA GLY A 202 11.32 -13.19 -4.84
C GLY A 202 9.96 -13.20 -4.13
N CYS A 203 9.36 -14.38 -4.01
CA CYS A 203 8.22 -14.61 -3.14
C CYS A 203 8.41 -15.90 -2.36
N GLN A 204 7.88 -15.95 -1.14
CA GLN A 204 7.85 -17.15 -0.33
C GLN A 204 6.69 -18.04 -0.77
N PRO A 205 6.96 -19.32 -1.06
CA PRO A 205 5.90 -20.32 -1.14
C PRO A 205 5.24 -20.40 0.23
N ASN A 206 3.93 -20.63 0.22
CA ASN A 206 3.16 -20.75 1.45
C ASN A 206 2.91 -22.22 1.79
#